data_AF-A0A9P7ARQ7-F1
#
_entry.id   AF-A0A9P7ARQ7-F1
#
_cell.length_a   1.000
_cell.length_b   1.000
_cell.length_c   1.000
_cell.angle_alpha   90.00
_cell.angle_beta   90.00
_cell.angle_gamma   90.00
#
_symmetry.space_group_name_H-M   'P 1'
#
loop_
_entity.id
_entity.type
_entity.pdbx_description
1 polymer ?
#
loop_
_entity_poly.entity_id
_entity_poly.type
_entity_poly.pdbx_seq_one_letter_code
_entity_poly.pdbx_strand_id
1 'polypeptide(L)'
;GAQYNSCEHQPHPKCLQGTQVDLLKHIHGFLDNTENNKLIWLHGTAGIGKSAIAFTVAEKMRGLKMTKETNVKKQLAGTFFFLCKHTKHCTAGYFFATLIYQLATNFPSIQQGVNRAIHNNPTLLDPDTPLCNQMEAFFLQPLRKL
;
A
#
# COMPACT_ATOMS: atom_id res chain seq x y z
N GLY A 1 3.73 10.68 3.11
CA GLY A 1 2.58 9.79 2.93
C GLY A 1 2.73 8.61 3.87
N ALA A 2 1.63 7.92 4.19
CA ALA A 2 1.64 6.90 5.23
C ALA A 2 0.76 5.69 4.87
N GLN A 3 0.87 4.63 5.67
CA GLN A 3 -0.04 3.49 5.60
C GLN A 3 -1.47 3.94 5.91
N TYR A 4 -2.48 3.27 5.32
CA TYR A 4 -3.89 3.66 5.47
C TYR A 4 -4.29 3.88 6.93
N ASN A 5 -3.87 3.03 7.86
CA ASN A 5 -4.20 3.13 9.30
C ASN A 5 -3.23 4.00 10.13
N SER A 6 -2.46 4.89 9.51
CA SER A 6 -1.60 5.84 10.23
C SER A 6 -2.43 6.90 10.97
N CYS A 7 -1.94 7.37 12.13
CA CYS A 7 -2.55 8.49 12.87
C CYS A 7 -2.68 9.76 12.02
N GLU A 8 -1.83 9.93 10.99
CA GLU A 8 -1.93 11.02 10.01
C GLU A 8 -3.26 11.06 9.25
N HIS A 9 -4.00 9.94 9.23
CA HIS A 9 -5.28 9.82 8.56
C HIS A 9 -6.48 9.90 9.52
N GLN A 10 -6.30 10.30 10.78
CA GLN A 10 -7.43 10.38 11.72
C GLN A 10 -8.21 11.71 11.59
N PRO A 11 -9.56 11.67 11.58
CA PRO A 11 -10.40 10.48 11.57
C PRO A 11 -10.32 9.75 10.22
N HIS A 12 -10.19 8.42 10.27
CA HIS A 12 -10.05 7.59 9.08
C HIS A 12 -11.27 7.76 8.17
N PRO A 13 -11.12 8.29 6.94
CA PRO A 13 -12.25 8.45 6.04
C PRO A 13 -12.70 7.06 5.63
N LYS A 14 -13.90 6.64 6.03
CA LYS A 14 -14.47 5.34 5.67
C LYS A 14 -15.84 5.53 5.05
N CYS A 15 -16.18 4.70 4.07
CA CYS A 15 -17.55 4.62 3.59
C CYS A 15 -18.46 4.26 4.78
N LEU A 16 -19.58 4.97 4.91
CA LEU A 16 -20.62 4.62 5.87
C LEU A 16 -21.22 3.25 5.50
N GLN A 17 -21.69 2.51 6.50
CA GLN A 17 -22.32 1.22 6.26
C GLN A 17 -23.50 1.35 5.28
N GLY A 18 -23.56 0.48 4.29
CA GLY A 18 -24.61 0.51 3.25
C GLY A 18 -24.38 1.52 2.13
N THR A 19 -23.32 2.34 2.17
CA THR A 19 -23.00 3.28 1.08
C THR A 19 -21.98 2.69 0.10
N GLN A 20 -22.09 3.10 -1.18
CA GLN A 20 -21.14 2.77 -2.25
C GLN A 20 -20.89 1.26 -2.42
N VAL A 21 -21.90 0.44 -2.06
CA VAL A 21 -21.80 -1.01 -2.02
C VAL A 21 -21.47 -1.60 -3.39
N ASP A 22 -22.15 -1.14 -4.45
CA ASP A 22 -21.96 -1.68 -5.79
C ASP A 22 -20.60 -1.30 -6.36
N LEU A 23 -20.14 -0.08 -6.10
CA LEU A 23 -18.80 0.37 -6.49
C LEU A 23 -17.71 -0.43 -5.76
N LEU A 24 -17.86 -0.65 -4.45
CA LEU A 24 -16.92 -1.46 -3.69
C LEU A 24 -16.88 -2.91 -4.19
N LYS A 25 -18.05 -3.50 -4.48
CA LYS A 25 -18.13 -4.86 -5.08
C LYS A 25 -17.45 -4.91 -6.44
N HIS A 26 -17.68 -3.92 -7.30
CA HIS A 26 -17.03 -3.82 -8.60
C HIS A 26 -15.51 -3.74 -8.47
N ILE A 27 -15.01 -2.88 -7.56
CA ILE A 27 -13.57 -2.77 -7.28
C ILE A 27 -13.01 -4.11 -6.80
N HIS A 28 -13.69 -4.82 -5.88
CA HIS A 28 -13.23 -6.12 -5.41
C HIS A 28 -13.17 -7.16 -6.53
N GLY A 29 -14.25 -7.34 -7.30
CA GLY A 29 -14.26 -8.26 -8.43
C GLY A 29 -13.19 -7.91 -9.47
N PHE A 30 -12.97 -6.62 -9.70
CA PHE A 30 -11.88 -6.16 -10.55
C PHE A 30 -10.52 -6.55 -9.98
N LEU A 31 -10.30 -6.43 -8.66
CA LEU A 31 -9.04 -6.75 -7.98
C LEU A 31 -8.76 -8.27 -7.82
N ASP A 32 -9.78 -9.12 -7.89
CA ASP A 32 -9.63 -10.57 -7.80
C ASP A 32 -9.14 -11.23 -9.10
N ASN A 33 -9.34 -10.60 -10.26
CA ASN A 33 -8.87 -11.15 -11.55
C ASN A 33 -7.33 -11.13 -11.69
N THR A 34 -6.64 -12.27 -11.63
CA THR A 34 -5.17 -12.33 -11.58
C THR A 34 -4.42 -11.94 -12.88
N GLU A 35 -5.11 -11.64 -13.97
CA GLU A 35 -4.45 -11.62 -15.29
C GLU A 35 -3.61 -10.37 -15.62
N ASN A 36 -3.64 -9.27 -14.86
CA ASN A 36 -2.94 -8.04 -15.28
C ASN A 36 -2.55 -7.05 -14.16
N ASN A 37 -1.65 -6.11 -14.50
CA ASN A 37 -1.44 -4.86 -13.76
C ASN A 37 -2.73 -4.03 -13.76
N LYS A 38 -3.22 -3.68 -12.58
CA LYS A 38 -4.49 -2.97 -12.41
C LYS A 38 -4.28 -1.55 -11.95
N LEU A 39 -4.83 -0.61 -12.72
CA LEU A 39 -4.95 0.78 -12.31
C LEU A 39 -6.43 1.13 -12.21
N ILE A 40 -6.86 1.58 -11.03
CA ILE A 40 -8.22 2.06 -10.80
C ILE A 40 -8.18 3.58 -10.70
N TRP A 41 -8.91 4.26 -11.58
CA TRP A 41 -9.04 5.72 -11.56
C TRP A 41 -10.41 6.14 -11.02
N LEU A 42 -10.44 6.60 -9.76
CA LEU A 42 -11.66 7.12 -9.12
C LEU A 42 -11.77 8.62 -9.33
N HIS A 43 -12.69 9.07 -10.18
CA HIS A 43 -12.96 10.49 -10.44
C HIS A 43 -14.37 10.92 -10.01
N GLY A 44 -14.55 12.21 -9.78
CA GLY A 44 -15.84 12.78 -9.38
C GLY A 44 -15.68 14.09 -8.61
N THR A 45 -16.80 14.72 -8.24
CA THR A 45 -16.80 16.01 -7.52
C THR A 45 -16.08 15.94 -6.18
N ALA A 46 -15.54 17.07 -5.72
CA ALA A 46 -14.94 17.14 -4.39
C ALA A 46 -16.00 16.84 -3.31
N GLY A 47 -15.61 16.16 -2.23
CA GLY A 47 -16.51 15.86 -1.11
C GLY A 47 -17.30 14.55 -1.19
N ILE A 48 -17.34 13.85 -2.33
CA ILE A 48 -18.10 12.58 -2.47
C ILE A 48 -17.47 11.35 -1.80
N GLY A 49 -16.40 11.55 -1.01
CA GLY A 49 -15.77 10.45 -0.29
C GLY A 49 -14.86 9.54 -1.12
N LYS A 50 -14.23 10.02 -2.21
CA LYS A 50 -13.26 9.23 -3.00
C LYS A 50 -12.13 8.63 -2.14
N SER A 51 -11.57 9.42 -1.23
CA SER A 51 -10.56 8.95 -0.27
C SER A 51 -11.12 7.91 0.69
N ALA A 52 -12.42 8.01 1.03
CA ALA A 52 -13.10 7.05 1.88
C ALA A 52 -13.26 5.69 1.18
N ILE A 53 -13.56 5.69 -0.12
CA ILE A 53 -13.57 4.46 -0.95
C ILE A 53 -12.21 3.77 -0.90
N ALA A 54 -11.14 4.51 -1.22
CA ALA A 54 -9.78 3.95 -1.24
C ALA A 54 -9.38 3.36 0.12
N PHE A 55 -9.73 4.03 1.21
CA PHE A 55 -9.50 3.54 2.57
C PHE A 55 -10.30 2.28 2.87
N THR A 56 -11.60 2.26 2.56
CA THR A 56 -12.47 1.10 2.79
C THR A 56 -12.01 -0.11 1.98
N VAL A 57 -11.53 0.09 0.75
CA VAL A 57 -10.92 -0.99 -0.06
C VAL A 57 -9.65 -1.53 0.62
N ALA A 58 -8.73 -0.64 1.03
CA ALA A 58 -7.51 -1.03 1.74
C ALA A 58 -7.80 -1.81 3.04
N GLU A 59 -8.78 -1.35 3.82
CA GLU A 59 -9.20 -2.03 5.05
C GLU A 59 -9.76 -3.43 4.78
N LYS A 60 -10.66 -3.57 3.80
CA LYS A 60 -11.24 -4.86 3.43
C LYS A 60 -10.15 -5.83 2.93
N MET A 61 -9.23 -5.37 2.08
CA MET A 61 -8.15 -6.22 1.57
C MET A 61 -7.15 -6.65 2.65
N ARG A 62 -6.96 -5.85 3.70
CA ARG A 62 -6.19 -6.27 4.88
C ARG A 62 -6.96 -7.30 5.73
N GLY A 63 -8.28 -7.10 5.86
CA GLY A 63 -9.18 -7.91 6.68
C GLY A 63 -9.44 -9.32 6.12
N LEU A 64 -9.24 -9.53 4.82
CA LEU A 64 -9.19 -10.84 4.18
C LEU A 64 -7.92 -11.59 4.62
N LYS A 65 -7.91 -12.03 5.88
CA LYS A 65 -6.92 -12.97 6.41
C LYS A 65 -7.30 -14.39 6.01
N MET A 66 -6.29 -15.21 5.75
CA MET A 66 -6.37 -16.66 5.61
C MET A 66 -7.31 -17.27 6.65
N THR A 67 -8.56 -17.53 6.30
CA THR A 67 -9.39 -18.51 6.99
C THR A 67 -8.85 -19.89 6.61
N LYS A 68 -8.52 -20.73 7.60
CA LYS A 68 -7.94 -22.07 7.38
C LYS A 68 -8.76 -22.96 6.42
N GLU A 69 -10.03 -22.62 6.17
CA GLU A 69 -10.93 -23.34 5.26
C GLU A 69 -10.99 -22.76 3.84
N THR A 70 -10.45 -21.58 3.59
CA THR A 70 -10.53 -20.92 2.28
C THR A 70 -9.15 -20.40 1.90
N ASN A 71 -8.62 -20.93 0.80
CA ASN A 71 -7.28 -20.69 0.25
C ASN A 71 -7.12 -19.26 -0.32
N VAL A 72 -7.68 -18.25 0.36
CA VAL A 72 -7.64 -16.85 -0.05
C VAL A 72 -6.31 -16.27 0.44
N LYS A 73 -5.37 -16.19 -0.50
CA LYS A 73 -4.03 -15.63 -0.27
C LYS A 73 -4.14 -14.21 0.31
N LYS A 74 -3.29 -13.89 1.28
CA LYS A 74 -3.10 -12.53 1.81
C LYS A 74 -2.77 -11.60 0.63
N GLN A 75 -3.77 -10.83 0.18
CA GLN A 75 -3.71 -10.14 -1.13
C GLN A 75 -3.02 -8.77 -1.04
N LEU A 76 -2.94 -8.17 0.15
CA LEU A 76 -2.38 -6.83 0.35
C LEU A 76 -0.99 -6.88 0.99
N ALA A 77 0.02 -6.52 0.18
CA ALA A 77 1.42 -6.41 0.61
C ALA A 77 1.70 -5.17 1.47
N GLY A 78 1.07 -4.04 1.12
CA GLY A 78 1.23 -2.77 1.80
C GLY A 78 0.32 -1.72 1.17
N THR A 79 0.23 -0.56 1.82
CA THR A 79 -0.54 0.60 1.33
C THR A 79 0.26 1.87 1.51
N PHE A 80 0.07 2.82 0.62
CA PHE A 80 0.63 4.15 0.76
C PHE A 80 -0.37 5.18 0.26
N PHE A 81 -0.71 6.16 1.10
CA PHE A 81 -1.61 7.24 0.75
C PHE A 81 -0.84 8.56 0.68
N PHE A 82 -0.94 9.24 -0.47
CA PHE A 82 -0.45 10.60 -0.65
C PHE A 82 -1.49 11.59 -0.09
N LEU A 83 -1.12 12.44 0.87
CA LEU A 83 -1.98 13.54 1.32
C LEU A 83 -1.53 14.85 0.68
N CYS A 84 -2.36 15.40 -0.18
CA CYS A 84 -2.08 16.66 -0.88
C CYS A 84 -2.04 17.91 0.05
N LYS A 85 -2.53 17.81 1.29
CA LYS A 85 -2.68 18.95 2.21
C LYS A 85 -1.42 19.30 3.01
N HIS A 86 -0.36 18.49 2.95
CA HIS A 86 0.90 18.77 3.65
C HIS A 86 2.08 18.70 2.67
N THR A 87 2.54 19.87 2.22
CA THR A 87 3.60 20.02 1.22
C THR A 87 4.93 19.37 1.59
N LYS A 88 5.24 19.25 2.90
CA LYS A 88 6.44 18.54 3.40
C LYS A 88 6.32 17.01 3.43
N HIS A 89 5.10 16.47 3.34
CA HIS A 89 4.82 15.01 3.41
C HIS A 89 4.27 14.44 2.09
N CYS A 90 4.22 15.28 1.05
CA CYS A 90 3.89 14.91 -0.32
C CYS A 90 5.12 14.40 -1.11
N THR A 91 6.25 14.17 -0.44
CA THR A 91 7.46 13.67 -1.08
C THR A 91 7.31 12.18 -1.34
N ALA A 92 7.40 11.79 -2.61
CA ALA A 92 7.44 10.39 -3.01
C ALA A 92 8.65 9.64 -2.43
N GLY A 93 9.64 10.35 -1.90
CA GLY A 93 10.87 9.82 -1.27
C GLY A 93 10.64 8.77 -0.18
N TYR A 94 9.50 8.76 0.50
CA TYR A 94 9.18 7.71 1.48
C TYR A 94 8.37 6.54 0.92
N PHE A 95 7.98 6.58 -0.36
CA PHE A 95 7.07 5.61 -0.95
C PHE A 95 7.62 4.18 -0.87
N PHE A 96 8.80 3.93 -1.44
CA PHE A 96 9.39 2.59 -1.46
C PHE A 96 9.84 2.14 -0.08
N ALA A 97 10.42 3.04 0.72
CA ALA A 97 10.79 2.76 2.11
C ALA A 97 9.58 2.33 2.98
N THR A 98 8.43 2.99 2.82
CA THR A 98 7.21 2.66 3.56
C THR A 98 6.60 1.34 3.11
N LEU A 99 6.62 1.05 1.80
CA LEU A 99 6.12 -0.21 1.26
C LEU A 99 7.01 -1.39 1.64
N ILE A 100 8.34 -1.24 1.56
CA ILE A 100 9.25 -2.33 1.90
C ILE A 100 9.21 -2.66 3.39
N TYR A 101 9.05 -1.64 4.25
CA TYR A 101 8.85 -1.85 5.68
C TYR A 101 7.58 -2.67 5.97
N GLN A 102 6.45 -2.32 5.32
CA GLN A 102 5.21 -3.09 5.45
C GLN A 102 5.36 -4.52 4.93
N LEU A 103 6.05 -4.70 3.80
CA LEU A 103 6.33 -6.02 3.24
C LEU A 103 7.17 -6.89 4.17
N ALA A 104 8.30 -6.36 4.66
CA ALA A 104 9.19 -7.05 5.60
C ALA A 104 8.47 -7.44 6.90
N THR A 105 7.55 -6.58 7.37
CA THR A 105 6.72 -6.87 8.55
C THR A 105 5.66 -7.93 8.28
N ASN A 106 5.12 -7.97 7.06
CA ASN A 106 4.06 -8.91 6.68
C ASN A 106 4.56 -10.28 6.20
N PHE A 107 5.80 -10.34 5.71
CA PHE A 107 6.42 -11.52 5.09
C PHE A 107 7.85 -11.71 5.62
N PRO A 108 8.06 -12.61 6.60
CA PRO A 108 9.37 -12.85 7.20
C PRO A 108 10.47 -13.23 6.20
N SER A 109 10.11 -13.86 5.07
CA SER A 109 11.05 -14.23 3.99
C SER A 109 11.74 -13.03 3.35
N ILE A 110 11.11 -11.85 3.34
CA ILE A 110 11.65 -10.62 2.75
C ILE A 110 12.49 -9.84 3.78
N GLN A 111 12.21 -10.02 5.07
CA GLN A 111 12.80 -9.23 6.16
C GLN A 111 14.33 -9.25 6.18
N GLN A 112 14.95 -10.41 5.99
CA GLN A 112 16.41 -10.53 6.02
C GLN A 112 17.09 -9.79 4.87
N GLY A 113 16.51 -9.85 3.66
CA GLY A 113 17.03 -9.14 2.48
C GLY A 113 16.97 -7.63 2.67
N VAL A 114 15.86 -7.13 3.23
CA VAL A 114 15.65 -5.71 3.51
C VAL A 114 16.59 -5.20 4.59
N ASN A 115 16.74 -5.93 5.70
CA ASN A 115 17.67 -5.56 6.76
C ASN A 115 19.11 -5.47 6.24
N ARG A 116 19.52 -6.41 5.38
CA ARG A 116 20.85 -6.37 4.75
C ARG A 116 20.99 -5.18 3.81
N ALA A 117 19.99 -4.86 3.01
CA ALA A 117 20.01 -3.70 2.12
C ALA A 117 20.16 -2.38 2.89
N ILE A 118 19.41 -2.22 3.98
CA ILE A 118 19.49 -1.04 4.86
C ILE A 118 20.84 -0.98 5.57
N HIS A 119 21.34 -2.12 6.08
CA HIS A 119 22.64 -2.16 6.75
C HIS A 119 23.79 -1.78 5.83
N ASN A 120 23.75 -2.26 4.57
CA ASN A 120 24.78 -1.96 3.58
C ASN A 120 24.70 -0.53 3.06
N ASN A 121 23.49 0.03 2.96
CA ASN A 121 23.30 1.41 2.53
C ASN A 121 22.14 2.10 3.28
N PRO A 122 22.43 2.76 4.42
CA PRO A 122 21.42 3.46 5.21
C PRO A 122 20.77 4.64 4.47
N THR A 123 21.45 5.22 3.47
CA THR A 123 20.92 6.38 2.73
C THR A 123 19.68 6.03 1.91
N LEU A 124 19.39 4.73 1.71
CA LEU A 124 18.16 4.28 1.05
C LEU A 124 16.87 4.69 1.79
N LEU A 125 16.97 4.99 3.08
CA LEU A 125 15.85 5.51 3.89
C LEU A 125 15.73 7.04 3.84
N ASP A 126 16.71 7.71 3.22
CA ASP A 126 16.67 9.15 3.02
C ASP A 126 15.62 9.50 1.95
N PRO A 127 14.67 10.42 2.24
CA PRO A 127 13.68 10.86 1.27
C PRO A 127 14.28 11.55 0.03
N ASP A 128 15.49 12.09 0.13
CA ASP A 128 16.17 12.75 -0.98
C ASP A 128 16.90 11.76 -1.90
N THR A 129 16.99 10.48 -1.51
CA THR A 129 17.53 9.43 -2.37
C THR A 129 16.60 9.19 -3.57
N PRO A 130 17.15 9.09 -4.80
CA PRO A 130 16.36 8.83 -6.00
C PRO A 130 15.49 7.57 -5.86
N LEU A 131 14.22 7.69 -6.25
CA LEU A 131 13.24 6.60 -6.15
C LEU A 131 13.64 5.33 -6.93
N CYS A 132 14.31 5.49 -8.06
CA CYS A 132 14.84 4.37 -8.82
C CYS A 132 15.86 3.57 -8.01
N ASN A 133 16.72 4.24 -7.24
CA ASN A 133 17.71 3.59 -6.38
C ASN A 133 17.04 2.86 -5.22
N GLN A 134 16.02 3.48 -4.61
CA GLN A 134 15.22 2.80 -3.56
C GLN A 134 14.52 1.56 -4.11
N MET A 135 13.90 1.65 -5.30
CA MET A 135 13.21 0.52 -5.94
C MET A 135 14.17 -0.61 -6.29
N GLU A 136 15.32 -0.29 -6.91
CA GLU A 136 16.32 -1.27 -7.30
C GLU A 136 16.85 -2.03 -6.07
N ALA A 137 17.21 -1.30 -5.00
CA ALA A 137 17.80 -1.89 -3.81
C ALA A 137 16.78 -2.67 -2.95
N PHE A 138 15.56 -2.16 -2.79
CA PHE A 138 14.56 -2.78 -1.91
C PHE A 138 13.72 -3.87 -2.58
N PHE A 139 13.49 -3.79 -3.89
CA PHE A 139 12.58 -4.70 -4.59
C PHE A 139 13.31 -5.53 -5.63
N LEU A 140 14.03 -4.91 -6.58
CA LEU A 140 14.59 -5.65 -7.71
C LEU A 140 15.76 -6.55 -7.30
N GLN A 141 16.71 -6.07 -6.50
CA GLN A 141 17.83 -6.90 -6.07
C GLN A 141 17.42 -8.09 -5.18
N PRO A 142 16.53 -7.93 -4.18
CA PRO A 142 16.05 -9.07 -3.40
C PRO A 142 15.26 -10.08 -4.24
N LEU A 143 14.42 -9.61 -5.17
CA LEU A 143 13.63 -10.48 -6.04
C LEU A 143 14.46 -11.25 -7.07
N ARG A 144 15.61 -10.71 -7.51
CA ARG A 144 16.56 -11.44 -8.38
C ARG A 144 17.34 -12.55 -7.66
N LYS A 145 17.35 -12.56 -6.33
CA LYS A 145 18.03 -13.58 -5.51
C LYS A 145 17.11 -14.68 -5.00
N LEU A 146 15.79 -14.53 -5.25
CA LEU A 146 14.76 -15.54 -5.01
C LEU A 146 14.65 -16.46 -6.24
#